data_AF-A0A5C6F6B0-F1
#
_entry.id   AF-A0A5C6F6B0-F1
#
_cell.length_a   1.000
_cell.length_b   1.000
_cell.length_c   1.000
_cell.angle_alpha   90.00
_cell.angle_beta   90.00
_cell.angle_gamma   90.00
#
_symmetry.space_group_name_H-M   'P 1'
#
loop_
_entity.id
_entity.type
_entity.pdbx_description
1 polymer ?
#
loop_
_entity_poly.entity_id
_entity_poly.type
_entity_poly.pdbx_seq_one_letter_code
_entity_poly.pdbx_strand_id
1 'polypeptide(L)'
;MIVTRVAAMALMFTGMSREAAKFQARSAFTGAGYTTHESEMIVKHPVRRQIVATLMLLGNLGVATVGATVMVSVMSTSTSTAQARWWLLLVFVGGVSSLWYVFTSRWIERHMNRVIAWCLKRFTDIDVRDYVALLELSRGYAITEMLVEKGDWLADKNLASLRLSDEGILVLSIRRSGGIFHGTPRGEDVVRVNDTLILYGDLEDVEKLDRRRAGYQGDKEHIQSVEEQDEFEEQERIRLQEMESKLEAKKEIEAELAAHAVQTTDGKN
;
A
#
# COMPACT_ATOMS: atom_id res chain seq x y z
N MET A 1 17.67 16.24 5.49
CA MET A 1 17.54 15.15 4.50
C MET A 1 17.07 13.83 5.11
N ILE A 2 17.55 13.42 6.29
CA ILE A 2 17.14 12.15 6.92
C ILE A 2 15.67 12.21 7.40
N VAL A 3 15.31 13.23 8.18
CA VAL A 3 13.95 13.41 8.71
C VAL A 3 12.90 13.46 7.59
N THR A 4 13.16 14.26 6.54
CA THR A 4 12.29 14.35 5.36
C THR A 4 12.17 13.04 4.59
N ARG A 5 13.22 12.20 4.56
CA ARG A 5 13.22 10.91 3.86
C ARG A 5 12.42 9.86 4.63
N VAL A 6 12.55 9.84 5.95
CA VAL A 6 11.76 8.99 6.84
C VAL A 6 10.28 9.39 6.79
N ALA A 7 9.99 10.69 6.86
CA ALA A 7 8.62 11.18 6.74
C ALA A 7 8.02 10.89 5.35
N ALA A 8 8.78 11.02 4.27
CA ALA A 8 8.34 10.62 2.93
C ALA A 8 8.02 9.12 2.87
N MET A 9 8.81 8.26 3.51
CA MET A 9 8.49 6.83 3.60
C MET A 9 7.21 6.58 4.40
N ALA A 10 7.05 7.23 5.55
CA ALA A 10 5.84 7.11 6.35
C ALA A 10 4.59 7.57 5.58
N LEU A 11 4.69 8.62 4.78
CA LEU A 11 3.60 9.09 3.92
C LEU A 11 3.33 8.12 2.75
N MET A 12 4.35 7.53 2.14
CA MET A 12 4.15 6.48 1.12
C MET A 12 3.37 5.29 1.68
N PHE A 13 3.61 4.91 2.94
CA PHE A 13 2.87 3.82 3.60
C PHE A 13 1.38 4.11 3.82
N THR A 14 0.97 5.37 3.71
CA THR A 14 -0.46 5.72 3.74
C THR A 14 -1.10 5.69 2.35
N GLY A 15 -0.39 5.23 1.31
CA GLY A 15 -0.88 5.15 -0.08
C GLY A 15 -0.58 6.39 -0.95
N MET A 16 0.37 7.24 -0.56
CA MET A 16 0.80 8.35 -1.41
C MET A 16 1.85 7.91 -2.43
N SER A 17 1.76 8.44 -3.66
CA SER A 17 2.80 8.22 -4.66
C SER A 17 4.16 8.71 -4.16
N ARG A 18 5.23 8.06 -4.62
CA ARG A 18 6.60 8.37 -4.19
C ARG A 18 6.99 9.83 -4.43
N GLU A 19 6.53 10.39 -5.53
CA GLU A 19 6.80 11.78 -5.91
C GLU A 19 6.04 12.75 -5.00
N ALA A 20 4.74 12.50 -4.78
CA ALA A 20 3.93 13.27 -3.86
C ALA A 20 4.52 13.22 -2.44
N ALA A 21 4.82 12.03 -1.90
CA ALA A 21 5.35 11.90 -0.54
C ALA A 21 6.68 12.61 -0.31
N LYS A 22 7.59 12.57 -1.28
CA LYS A 22 8.86 13.31 -1.20
C LYS A 22 8.64 14.82 -1.24
N PHE A 23 7.75 15.28 -2.11
CA PHE A 23 7.43 16.69 -2.23
C PHE A 23 6.73 17.19 -0.95
N GLN A 24 5.69 16.49 -0.50
CA GLN A 24 4.93 16.83 0.70
C GLN A 24 5.79 16.86 1.96
N ALA A 25 6.69 15.89 2.15
CA ALA A 25 7.60 15.87 3.29
C ALA A 25 8.62 17.02 3.26
N ARG A 26 9.09 17.43 2.07
CA ARG A 26 9.97 18.61 1.96
C ARG A 26 9.19 19.88 2.25
N SER A 27 8.04 20.08 1.62
CA SER A 27 7.21 21.27 1.79
C SER A 27 6.75 21.47 3.23
N ALA A 28 6.40 20.39 3.95
CA ALA A 28 6.10 20.47 5.39
C ALA A 28 7.32 20.89 6.22
N PHE A 29 8.47 20.27 5.96
CA PHE A 29 9.67 20.54 6.75
C PHE A 29 10.23 21.94 6.51
N THR A 30 10.11 22.47 5.29
CA THR A 30 10.58 23.82 4.95
C THR A 30 9.53 24.90 5.17
N GLY A 31 8.28 24.54 5.47
CA GLY A 31 7.18 25.48 5.64
C GLY A 31 6.75 26.18 4.33
N ALA A 32 7.03 25.59 3.17
CA ALA A 32 6.73 26.19 1.86
C ALA A 32 5.21 26.25 1.53
N GLY A 33 4.38 25.63 2.37
CA GLY A 33 2.94 25.55 2.19
C GLY A 33 2.50 24.43 1.24
N TYR A 34 1.19 24.33 1.04
CA TYR A 34 0.54 23.32 0.23
C TYR A 34 -0.53 23.97 -0.65
N THR A 35 -0.84 23.34 -1.79
CA THR A 35 -2.05 23.68 -2.53
C THR A 35 -3.28 23.14 -1.78
N THR A 36 -4.46 23.69 -2.08
CA THR A 36 -5.72 23.27 -1.43
C THR A 36 -5.98 21.78 -1.61
N HIS A 37 -5.73 21.25 -2.81
CA HIS A 37 -5.94 19.83 -3.13
C HIS A 37 -4.97 18.92 -2.35
N GLU A 38 -3.69 19.30 -2.24
CA GLU A 38 -2.70 18.55 -1.47
C GLU A 38 -3.01 18.55 0.03
N SER A 39 -3.47 19.69 0.55
CA SER A 39 -3.89 19.82 1.95
C SER A 39 -5.07 18.91 2.25
N GLU A 40 -6.05 18.83 1.35
CA GLU A 40 -7.20 17.96 1.50
C GLU A 40 -6.80 16.48 1.54
N MET A 41 -5.87 16.06 0.67
CA MET A 41 -5.33 14.69 0.66
C MET A 41 -4.55 14.31 1.93
N ILE A 42 -3.92 15.29 2.59
CA ILE A 42 -3.18 15.09 3.84
C ILE A 42 -4.12 15.06 5.03
N VAL A 43 -5.07 15.99 5.10
CA VAL A 43 -5.92 16.18 6.29
C VAL A 43 -7.03 15.13 6.39
N LYS A 44 -7.51 14.58 5.26
CA LYS A 44 -8.51 13.51 5.21
C LYS A 44 -8.04 12.21 5.88
N HIS A 45 -6.73 11.98 5.97
CA HIS A 45 -6.17 10.77 6.59
C HIS A 45 -5.53 11.09 7.95
N PRO A 46 -5.99 10.49 9.07
CA PRO A 46 -5.55 10.86 10.42
C PRO A 46 -4.03 10.69 10.63
N VAL A 47 -3.45 9.62 10.08
CA VAL A 47 -2.01 9.35 10.15
C VAL A 47 -1.17 10.34 9.32
N ARG A 48 -1.57 10.66 8.08
CA ARG A 48 -0.89 11.66 7.23
C ARG A 48 -0.86 13.02 7.93
N ARG A 49 -1.99 13.42 8.50
CA ARG A 49 -2.12 14.67 9.26
C ARG A 49 -1.17 14.74 10.45
N GLN A 50 -1.03 13.66 11.23
CA GLN A 50 -0.09 13.63 12.35
C GLN A 50 1.37 13.71 11.88
N ILE A 51 1.75 12.94 10.86
CA ILE A 51 3.12 12.97 10.30
C ILE A 51 3.48 14.39 9.84
N VAL A 52 2.59 15.01 9.07
CA VAL A 52 2.81 16.36 8.52
C VAL A 52 2.84 17.41 9.62
N ALA A 53 1.94 17.35 10.60
CA ALA A 53 1.92 18.28 11.73
C ALA A 53 3.21 18.21 12.55
N THR A 54 3.68 17.01 12.86
CA THR A 54 4.96 16.80 13.57
C THR A 54 6.14 17.31 12.74
N LEU A 55 6.12 17.11 11.42
CA LEU A 55 7.20 17.54 10.53
C LEU A 55 7.29 19.07 10.40
N MET A 56 6.14 19.75 10.33
CA MET A 56 6.05 21.21 10.34
C MET A 56 6.58 21.80 11.66
N LEU A 57 6.21 21.18 12.79
CA LEU A 57 6.70 21.57 14.10
C LEU A 57 8.23 21.43 14.18
N LEU A 58 8.77 20.28 13.78
CA LEU A 58 10.21 19.98 13.78
C LEU A 58 11.01 20.92 12.87
N GLY A 59 10.50 21.22 11.68
CA GLY A 59 11.14 22.13 10.73
C GLY A 59 11.34 23.52 11.33
N ASN A 60 10.26 24.10 11.86
CA ASN A 60 10.28 25.46 12.39
C ASN A 60 11.05 25.56 13.73
N LEU A 61 10.87 24.60 14.64
CA LEU A 61 11.61 24.57 15.92
C LEU A 61 13.12 24.44 15.69
N GLY A 62 13.55 23.55 14.79
CA GLY A 62 14.96 23.30 14.54
C GLY A 62 15.69 24.56 14.06
N VAL A 63 15.11 25.27 13.10
CA VAL A 63 15.70 26.52 12.57
C VAL A 63 15.72 27.61 13.64
N ALA A 64 14.63 27.78 14.40
CA ALA A 64 14.56 28.79 15.46
C ALA A 64 15.58 28.55 16.58
N THR A 65 15.74 27.31 17.05
CA THR A 65 16.69 26.96 18.12
C THR A 65 18.14 27.16 17.68
N VAL A 66 18.49 26.74 16.46
CA VAL A 66 19.84 26.95 15.92
C VAL A 66 20.12 28.44 15.77
N GLY A 67 19.18 29.21 15.23
CA GLY A 67 19.30 30.66 15.10
C GLY A 67 19.50 31.34 16.45
N ALA A 68 18.69 30.99 17.46
CA ALA A 68 18.81 31.54 18.81
C ALA A 68 20.16 31.20 19.46
N THR A 69 20.63 29.96 19.29
CA THR A 69 21.93 29.51 19.84
C THR A 69 23.09 30.25 19.19
N VAL A 70 23.06 30.43 17.86
CA VAL A 70 24.07 31.22 17.14
C VAL A 70 24.03 32.68 17.60
N MET A 71 22.83 33.26 17.76
CA MET A 71 22.69 34.65 18.22
C MET A 71 23.25 34.85 19.63
N VAL A 72 22.92 33.96 20.57
CA VAL A 72 23.47 33.96 21.94
C VAL A 72 25.00 33.79 21.91
N SER A 73 25.51 32.91 21.05
CA SER A 73 26.95 32.69 20.87
C SER A 73 27.67 33.93 20.32
N VAL A 74 27.05 34.69 19.42
CA VAL A 74 27.62 35.93 18.87
C VAL A 74 27.59 37.05 19.92
N MET A 75 26.48 37.21 20.65
CA MET A 75 26.35 38.23 21.69
C MET A 75 27.34 38.01 22.84
N SER A 76 27.59 36.76 23.23
CA SER A 76 28.56 36.43 24.29
C SER A 76 30.01 36.66 23.87
N THR A 77 30.31 36.73 22.57
CA THR A 77 31.66 36.95 22.04
C THR A 77 32.12 38.41 22.19
N SER A 78 31.20 39.37 22.19
CA SER A 78 31.49 40.82 22.20
C SER A 78 32.11 41.33 23.50
N THR A 79 31.87 40.67 24.64
CA THR A 79 32.39 41.05 25.97
C THR A 79 33.51 40.14 26.47
N SER A 80 33.95 39.17 25.65
CA SER A 80 34.82 38.07 26.05
C SER A 80 36.31 38.31 25.77
N THR A 81 37.18 37.78 26.64
CA THR A 81 38.65 37.79 26.49
C THR A 81 39.09 37.00 25.25
N ALA A 82 40.28 37.29 24.70
CA ALA A 82 40.79 36.61 23.51
C ALA A 82 40.78 35.07 23.65
N GLN A 83 41.12 34.56 24.85
CA GLN A 83 41.09 33.13 25.16
C GLN A 83 39.68 32.53 25.11
N ALA A 84 38.67 33.23 25.62
CA ALA A 84 37.28 32.79 25.56
C ALA A 84 36.75 32.74 24.11
N ARG A 85 37.21 33.65 23.23
CA ARG A 85 36.85 33.61 21.79
C ARG A 85 37.42 32.39 21.08
N TRP A 86 38.68 32.03 21.36
CA TRP A 86 39.31 30.83 20.81
C TRP A 86 38.62 29.55 21.28
N TRP A 87 38.22 29.49 22.55
CA TRP A 87 37.44 28.38 23.10
C TRP A 87 36.06 28.24 22.42
N LEU A 88 35.33 29.35 22.26
CA LEU A 88 34.05 29.38 21.55
C LEU A 88 34.17 28.92 20.09
N LEU A 89 35.22 29.36 19.39
CA LEU A 89 35.51 28.92 18.03
C LEU A 89 35.80 27.41 17.97
N LEU A 90 36.58 26.87 18.91
CA LEU A 90 36.84 25.43 19.00
C LEU A 90 35.56 24.63 19.25
N VAL A 91 34.70 25.09 20.15
CA VAL A 91 33.41 24.43 20.42
C VAL A 91 32.48 24.52 19.20
N PHE A 92 32.45 25.65 18.51
CA PHE A 92 31.65 25.83 17.31
C PHE A 92 32.12 24.92 16.17
N VAL A 93 33.42 24.94 15.86
CA VAL A 93 34.03 24.09 14.83
C VAL A 93 33.92 22.62 15.20
N GLY A 94 34.08 22.28 16.47
CA GLY A 94 33.87 20.93 17.00
C GLY A 94 32.42 20.48 16.87
N GLY A 95 31.46 21.36 17.17
CA GLY A 95 30.03 21.10 17.00
C GLY A 95 29.64 20.89 15.55
N VAL A 96 30.10 21.75 14.64
CA VAL A 96 29.85 21.63 13.19
C VAL A 96 30.54 20.39 12.62
N SER A 97 31.80 20.12 13.01
CA SER A 97 32.54 18.92 12.55
C SER A 97 31.91 17.64 13.08
N SER A 98 31.46 17.63 14.34
CA SER A 98 30.73 16.52 14.93
C SER A 98 29.41 16.28 14.19
N LEU A 99 28.64 17.34 13.93
CA LEU A 99 27.40 17.24 13.15
C LEU A 99 27.67 16.73 11.73
N TRP A 100 28.70 17.24 11.06
CA TRP A 100 29.12 16.76 9.75
C TRP A 100 29.49 15.28 9.77
N TYR A 101 30.29 14.86 10.75
CA TYR A 101 30.71 13.47 10.90
C TYR A 101 29.51 12.55 11.17
N VAL A 102 28.56 12.97 12.00
CA VAL A 102 27.31 12.27 12.26
C VAL A 102 26.49 12.12 10.97
N PHE A 103 26.30 13.20 10.20
CA PHE A 103 25.52 13.14 8.95
C PHE A 103 26.19 12.31 7.85
N THR A 104 27.52 12.19 7.85
CA THR A 104 28.28 11.43 6.85
C THR A 104 28.65 10.02 7.31
N SER A 105 28.36 9.68 8.57
CA SER A 105 28.76 8.40 9.16
C SER A 105 27.90 7.25 8.64
N ARG A 106 28.57 6.21 8.15
CA ARG A 106 27.98 4.91 7.80
C ARG A 106 27.21 4.26 8.97
N TRP A 107 27.42 4.71 10.21
CA TRP A 107 26.67 4.24 11.37
C TRP A 107 25.23 4.77 11.38
N ILE A 108 25.03 6.05 11.04
CA ILE A 108 23.71 6.68 10.89
C ILE A 108 23.00 6.06 9.70
N GLU A 109 23.70 5.84 8.58
CA GLU A 109 23.12 5.21 7.40
C GLU A 109 22.66 3.77 7.68
N ARG A 110 23.45 2.99 8.44
CA ARG A 110 23.04 1.64 8.89
C ARG A 110 21.85 1.66 9.85
N HIS A 111 21.82 2.60 10.80
CA HIS A 111 20.67 2.75 11.70
C HIS A 111 19.42 3.18 10.92
N MET A 112 19.57 4.07 9.95
CA MET A 112 18.48 4.47 9.06
C MET A 112 17.99 3.29 8.24
N ASN A 113 18.87 2.49 7.64
CA ASN A 113 18.47 1.27 6.93
C ASN A 113 17.80 0.27 7.87
N ARG A 114 18.22 0.19 9.13
CA ARG A 114 17.56 -0.66 10.14
C ARG A 114 16.20 -0.12 10.56
N VAL A 115 16.04 1.19 10.74
CA VAL A 115 14.75 1.83 11.04
C VAL A 115 13.81 1.71 9.85
N ILE A 116 14.32 1.89 8.62
CA ILE A 116 13.58 1.66 7.39
C ILE A 116 13.17 0.19 7.31
N ALA A 117 14.08 -0.75 7.53
CA ALA A 117 13.80 -2.18 7.52
C ALA A 117 12.89 -2.62 8.67
N TRP A 118 12.93 -1.93 9.82
CA TRP A 118 12.05 -2.18 10.96
C TRP A 118 10.66 -1.59 10.73
N CYS A 119 10.55 -0.37 10.20
CA CYS A 119 9.28 0.22 9.78
C CYS A 119 8.68 -0.56 8.61
N LEU A 120 9.51 -1.04 7.66
CA LEU A 120 9.12 -2.06 6.71
C LEU A 120 8.65 -3.26 7.52
N LYS A 121 9.46 -4.06 8.18
CA LYS A 121 9.01 -5.30 8.85
C LYS A 121 7.83 -5.17 9.84
N ARG A 122 7.60 -4.01 10.47
CA ARG A 122 6.49 -3.73 11.40
C ARG A 122 5.19 -3.37 10.68
N PHE A 123 5.26 -2.80 9.47
CA PHE A 123 4.10 -2.38 8.66
C PHE A 123 4.04 -3.04 7.25
N THR A 124 5.09 -3.75 6.88
CA THR A 124 5.27 -4.70 5.76
C THR A 124 4.87 -6.06 6.29
N ASP A 125 3.60 -6.14 6.67
CA ASP A 125 2.74 -7.19 6.12
C ASP A 125 2.06 -6.69 4.82
N ILE A 126 2.47 -5.51 4.34
CA ILE A 126 2.24 -5.05 2.98
C ILE A 126 3.40 -5.57 2.14
N ASP A 127 3.18 -6.80 1.68
CA ASP A 127 3.94 -7.50 0.67
C ASP A 127 4.29 -6.57 -0.51
N VAL A 128 5.33 -6.92 -1.26
CA VAL A 128 5.75 -6.23 -2.49
C VAL A 128 4.71 -6.41 -3.63
N ARG A 129 3.45 -6.71 -3.28
CA ARG A 129 2.29 -7.01 -4.13
C ARG A 129 1.34 -5.83 -4.37
N ASP A 130 1.48 -4.71 -3.68
CA ASP A 130 0.49 -3.62 -3.76
C ASP A 130 0.71 -2.61 -4.90
N TYR A 131 1.11 -3.12 -6.08
CA TYR A 131 0.71 -2.51 -7.36
C TYR A 131 -0.65 -3.05 -7.85
N VAL A 132 -1.27 -3.94 -7.08
CA VAL A 132 -2.60 -4.50 -7.33
C VAL A 132 -3.66 -3.63 -6.63
N ALA A 133 -3.69 -2.34 -6.95
CA ALA A 133 -4.78 -1.45 -6.54
C ALA A 133 -6.06 -1.67 -7.38
N LEU A 134 -6.38 -2.94 -7.70
CA LEU A 134 -7.55 -3.35 -8.46
C LEU A 134 -8.10 -4.72 -8.01
N LEU A 135 -7.86 -5.14 -6.77
CA LEU A 135 -8.59 -6.27 -6.20
C LEU A 135 -9.19 -5.87 -4.87
N GLU A 136 -10.52 -5.92 -4.79
CA GLU A 136 -11.22 -5.80 -3.51
C GLU A 136 -10.75 -6.93 -2.57
N LEU A 137 -9.92 -6.58 -1.59
CA LEU A 137 -9.54 -7.42 -0.45
C LEU A 137 -10.71 -7.75 0.49
N SER A 138 -11.96 -7.68 0.03
CA SER A 138 -13.13 -7.89 0.88
C SER A 138 -13.43 -9.37 1.15
N ARG A 139 -12.82 -10.32 0.41
CA ARG A 139 -13.20 -11.75 0.46
C ARG A 139 -12.10 -12.81 0.29
N GLY A 140 -10.81 -12.47 0.36
CA GLY A 140 -9.72 -13.47 0.24
C GLY A 140 -9.19 -13.69 -1.19
N TYR A 141 -9.84 -13.08 -2.20
CA TYR A 141 -9.38 -13.08 -3.58
C TYR A 141 -8.12 -12.24 -3.76
N ALA A 142 -7.08 -12.83 -4.34
CA ALA A 142 -5.79 -12.18 -4.54
C ALA A 142 -5.17 -12.54 -5.89
N ILE A 143 -4.29 -11.67 -6.38
CA ILE A 143 -3.36 -12.02 -7.45
C ILE A 143 -2.14 -12.69 -6.83
N THR A 144 -1.85 -13.90 -7.28
CA THR A 144 -0.75 -14.73 -6.77
C THR A 144 0.10 -15.27 -7.92
N GLU A 145 1.38 -15.49 -7.63
CA GLU A 145 2.28 -16.21 -8.53
C GLU A 145 2.40 -17.67 -8.06
N MET A 146 2.25 -18.62 -8.98
CA MET A 146 2.37 -20.06 -8.72
C MET A 146 3.39 -20.67 -9.69
N LEU A 147 4.39 -21.39 -9.16
CA LEU A 147 5.40 -22.08 -9.96
C LEU A 147 4.89 -23.48 -10.31
N VAL A 148 4.88 -23.83 -11.59
CA VAL A 148 4.48 -25.16 -12.04
C VAL A 148 5.63 -26.14 -11.83
N GLU A 149 5.48 -27.04 -10.87
CA GLU A 149 6.43 -28.10 -10.57
C GLU A 149 6.19 -29.36 -11.41
N LYS A 150 7.18 -30.25 -11.40
CA LYS A 150 7.03 -31.56 -12.02
C LYS A 150 6.12 -32.44 -11.15
N GLY A 151 4.98 -32.84 -11.70
CA GLY A 151 4.01 -33.71 -11.02
C GLY A 151 2.74 -32.98 -10.58
N ASP A 152 2.65 -31.67 -10.81
CA ASP A 152 1.43 -30.91 -10.60
C ASP A 152 0.34 -31.36 -11.54
N TRP A 153 -0.90 -31.32 -11.06
CA TRP A 153 -2.06 -31.79 -11.82
C TRP A 153 -2.28 -31.03 -13.13
N LEU A 154 -1.88 -29.77 -13.17
CA LEU A 154 -2.02 -28.86 -14.30
C LEU A 154 -0.83 -28.88 -15.29
N ALA A 155 0.25 -29.58 -14.96
CA ALA A 155 1.44 -29.64 -15.81
C ALA A 155 1.13 -30.35 -17.15
N ASP A 156 1.66 -29.80 -18.24
CA ASP A 156 1.54 -30.30 -19.61
C ASP A 156 0.09 -30.42 -20.13
N LYS A 157 -0.85 -29.71 -19.49
CA LYS A 157 -2.25 -29.61 -19.90
C LYS A 157 -2.57 -28.26 -20.52
N ASN A 158 -3.61 -28.26 -21.35
CA ASN A 158 -4.13 -27.06 -21.96
C ASN A 158 -5.06 -26.31 -20.98
N LEU A 159 -4.98 -24.99 -20.92
CA LEU A 159 -5.85 -24.16 -20.07
C LEU A 159 -7.35 -24.45 -20.26
N ALA A 160 -7.83 -24.63 -21.48
CA ALA A 160 -9.25 -24.95 -21.70
C ALA A 160 -9.66 -26.31 -21.10
N SER A 161 -8.73 -27.27 -21.03
CA SER A 161 -9.01 -28.58 -20.43
C SER A 161 -8.96 -28.55 -18.91
N LEU A 162 -8.27 -27.58 -18.32
CA LEU A 162 -8.15 -27.43 -16.86
C LEU A 162 -9.40 -26.81 -16.24
N ARG A 163 -10.15 -25.99 -16.99
CA ARG A 163 -11.39 -25.35 -16.55
C ARG A 163 -11.26 -24.65 -15.18
N LEU A 164 -10.12 -24.01 -14.92
CA LEU A 164 -9.83 -23.34 -13.65
C LEU A 164 -10.85 -22.26 -13.28
N SER A 165 -11.50 -21.66 -14.28
CA SER A 165 -12.59 -20.69 -14.10
C SER A 165 -13.74 -21.27 -13.28
N ASP A 166 -14.00 -22.57 -13.42
CA ASP A 166 -15.10 -23.26 -12.76
C ASP A 166 -14.74 -23.60 -11.31
N GLU A 167 -13.47 -23.47 -10.95
CA GLU A 167 -12.97 -23.49 -9.56
C GLU A 167 -12.80 -22.07 -9.00
N GLY A 168 -13.28 -21.03 -9.69
CA GLY A 168 -13.12 -19.63 -9.27
C GLY A 168 -11.72 -19.05 -9.50
N ILE A 169 -10.85 -19.72 -10.28
CA ILE A 169 -9.46 -19.31 -10.52
C ILE A 169 -9.28 -18.85 -11.98
N LEU A 170 -8.88 -17.60 -12.16
CA LEU A 170 -8.58 -16.99 -13.45
C LEU A 170 -7.07 -16.91 -13.69
N VAL A 171 -6.61 -17.43 -14.83
CA VAL A 171 -5.22 -17.27 -15.25
C VAL A 171 -5.04 -15.94 -15.98
N LEU A 172 -4.26 -15.03 -15.39
CA LEU A 172 -4.00 -13.71 -15.97
C LEU A 172 -2.82 -13.72 -16.94
N SER A 173 -1.75 -14.46 -16.61
CA SER A 173 -0.58 -14.55 -17.48
C SER A 173 0.29 -15.77 -17.20
N ILE A 174 1.13 -16.12 -18.18
CA ILE A 174 2.12 -17.19 -18.09
C ILE A 174 3.50 -16.60 -18.34
N ARG A 175 4.41 -16.78 -17.38
CA ARG A 175 5.83 -16.44 -17.50
C ARG A 175 6.64 -17.71 -17.72
N ARG A 176 7.14 -17.91 -18.95
CA ARG A 176 7.98 -19.06 -19.29
C ARG A 176 9.38 -18.92 -18.68
N SER A 177 10.03 -20.03 -18.38
CA SER A 177 11.42 -20.09 -17.86
C SER A 177 12.48 -19.39 -18.74
N GLY A 178 12.19 -19.18 -20.03
CA GLY A 178 13.02 -18.41 -20.96
C GLY A 178 12.83 -16.89 -20.92
N GLY A 179 12.05 -16.36 -19.98
CA GLY A 179 11.76 -14.92 -19.86
C GLY A 179 10.68 -14.40 -20.82
N ILE A 180 10.03 -15.29 -21.57
CA ILE A 180 8.90 -14.93 -22.44
C ILE A 180 7.66 -14.74 -21.55
N PHE A 181 7.13 -13.52 -21.56
CA PHE A 181 5.91 -13.15 -20.86
C PHE A 181 4.71 -13.22 -21.80
N HIS A 182 3.74 -14.06 -21.46
CA HIS A 182 2.50 -14.19 -22.20
C HIS A 182 1.36 -13.57 -21.39
N GLY A 183 1.00 -12.33 -21.73
CA GLY A 183 0.10 -11.49 -20.94
C GLY A 183 -1.40 -11.72 -21.17
N THR A 184 -1.79 -12.57 -22.12
CA THR A 184 -3.20 -12.89 -22.41
C THR A 184 -3.35 -14.35 -22.84
N PRO A 185 -3.15 -15.31 -21.91
CA PRO A 185 -3.25 -16.73 -22.22
C PRO A 185 -4.63 -17.08 -22.78
N ARG A 186 -4.63 -17.88 -23.83
CA ARG A 186 -5.81 -18.44 -24.48
C ARG A 186 -6.03 -19.86 -24.01
N GLY A 187 -7.25 -20.35 -24.20
CA GLY A 187 -7.61 -21.74 -23.93
C GLY A 187 -6.90 -22.78 -24.81
N GLU A 188 -5.97 -22.40 -25.69
CA GLU A 188 -5.11 -23.31 -26.45
C GLU A 188 -3.67 -23.38 -25.87
N ASP A 189 -3.35 -22.51 -24.91
CA ASP A 189 -2.03 -22.45 -24.30
C ASP A 189 -1.81 -23.61 -23.33
N VAL A 190 -0.66 -24.27 -23.53
CA VAL A 190 -0.23 -25.39 -22.69
C VAL A 190 0.65 -24.87 -21.56
N VAL A 191 0.26 -25.21 -20.33
CA VAL A 191 1.04 -24.96 -19.13
C VAL A 191 2.19 -25.95 -19.07
N ARG A 192 3.44 -25.48 -18.97
CA ARG A 192 4.62 -26.35 -18.93
C ARG A 192 5.29 -26.30 -17.57
N VAL A 193 6.03 -27.36 -17.26
CA VAL A 193 6.88 -27.42 -16.06
C VAL A 193 7.90 -26.28 -16.06
N ASN A 194 8.06 -25.63 -14.91
CA ASN A 194 8.85 -24.42 -14.65
C ASN A 194 8.27 -23.11 -15.20
N ASP A 195 7.02 -23.10 -15.66
CA ASP A 195 6.31 -21.85 -15.88
C ASP A 195 5.92 -21.21 -14.54
N THR A 196 5.87 -19.87 -14.49
CA THR A 196 5.17 -19.17 -13.40
C THR A 196 3.84 -18.67 -13.93
N LEU A 197 2.74 -19.12 -13.33
CA LEU A 197 1.40 -18.60 -13.60
C LEU A 197 1.12 -17.41 -12.69
N ILE A 198 0.51 -16.36 -13.24
CA ILE A 198 -0.10 -15.29 -12.45
C ILE A 198 -1.60 -15.58 -12.44
N LEU A 199 -2.13 -15.89 -11.26
CA LEU A 199 -3.50 -16.31 -11.03
C LEU A 199 -4.27 -15.23 -10.27
N TYR A 200 -5.57 -15.18 -10.48
CA TYR A 200 -6.52 -14.42 -9.68
C TYR A 200 -7.60 -15.37 -9.17
N GLY A 201 -7.79 -15.44 -7.87
CA GLY A 201 -8.78 -16.33 -7.24
C GLY A 201 -8.66 -16.25 -5.72
N ASP A 202 -9.51 -16.99 -5.01
CA ASP A 202 -9.37 -17.14 -3.55
C ASP A 202 -8.03 -17.78 -3.18
N LEU A 203 -7.40 -17.29 -2.12
CA LEU A 203 -6.08 -17.76 -1.72
C LEU A 203 -6.10 -19.25 -1.32
N GLU A 204 -7.17 -19.72 -0.67
CA GLU A 204 -7.31 -21.11 -0.25
C GLU A 204 -7.44 -22.03 -1.46
N ASP A 205 -8.20 -21.63 -2.48
CA ASP A 205 -8.39 -22.43 -3.70
C ASP A 205 -7.12 -22.46 -4.57
N VAL A 206 -6.39 -21.35 -4.64
CA VAL A 206 -5.07 -21.34 -5.29
C VAL A 206 -4.08 -22.25 -4.53
N GLU A 207 -4.11 -22.27 -3.19
CA GLU A 207 -3.27 -23.16 -2.40
C GLU A 207 -3.65 -24.65 -2.56
N LYS A 208 -4.94 -24.96 -2.66
CA LYS A 208 -5.43 -26.31 -3.01
C LYS A 208 -4.87 -26.72 -4.38
N LEU A 209 -4.94 -25.83 -5.37
CA LEU A 209 -4.42 -26.07 -6.72
C LEU A 209 -2.91 -26.31 -6.75
N ASP A 210 -2.13 -25.51 -6.01
CA ASP A 210 -0.66 -25.64 -5.91
C ASP A 210 -0.23 -26.98 -5.31
N ARG A 211 -0.98 -27.48 -4.33
CA ARG A 211 -0.71 -28.78 -3.69
C ARG A 211 -1.21 -29.97 -4.51
N ARG A 212 -2.09 -29.74 -5.49
CA ARG A 212 -2.78 -30.79 -6.27
C ARG A 212 -1.81 -31.52 -7.20
N ARG A 213 -1.69 -32.83 -7.00
CA ARG A 213 -0.82 -33.69 -7.82
C ARG A 213 -1.59 -34.43 -8.91
N ALA A 214 -0.89 -34.73 -10.01
CA ALA A 214 -1.47 -35.44 -11.13
C ALA A 214 -1.95 -36.86 -10.74
N GLY A 215 -3.08 -37.28 -11.32
CA GLY A 215 -3.68 -38.59 -11.13
C GLY A 215 -5.12 -38.52 -10.61
N TYR A 216 -5.71 -39.69 -10.32
CA TYR A 216 -7.12 -39.83 -9.95
C TYR A 216 -7.54 -38.97 -8.75
N GLN A 217 -6.66 -38.80 -7.76
CA GLN A 217 -6.96 -37.95 -6.60
C GLN A 217 -7.08 -36.47 -7.00
N GLY A 218 -6.17 -35.97 -7.85
CA GLY A 218 -6.26 -34.60 -8.35
C GLY A 218 -7.50 -34.37 -9.21
N ASP A 219 -7.93 -35.35 -10.01
CA ASP A 219 -9.18 -35.25 -10.78
C ASP A 219 -10.42 -35.19 -9.85
N LYS A 220 -10.40 -35.95 -8.75
CA LYS A 220 -11.46 -35.90 -7.74
C LYS A 220 -11.47 -34.57 -6.98
N GLU A 221 -10.30 -34.06 -6.61
CA GLU A 221 -10.15 -32.74 -5.97
C GLU A 221 -10.64 -31.61 -6.87
N HIS A 222 -10.39 -31.69 -8.18
CA HIS A 222 -10.95 -30.75 -9.16
C HIS A 222 -12.47 -30.75 -9.15
N ILE A 223 -13.11 -31.93 -9.22
CA ILE A 223 -14.59 -32.03 -9.20
C ILE A 223 -15.15 -31.44 -7.90
N GLN A 224 -14.52 -31.73 -6.77
CA GLN A 224 -14.94 -31.19 -5.48
C GLN A 224 -14.81 -29.65 -5.43
N SER A 225 -13.70 -29.09 -5.91
CA SER A 225 -13.51 -27.64 -5.97
C SER A 225 -14.54 -26.95 -6.88
N VAL A 226 -14.95 -27.58 -7.98
CA VAL A 226 -16.02 -27.07 -8.85
C VAL A 226 -17.37 -27.09 -8.13
N GLU A 227 -17.70 -28.18 -7.42
CA GLU A 227 -18.95 -28.25 -6.63
C GLU A 227 -18.99 -27.19 -5.52
N GLU A 228 -17.88 -27.00 -4.79
CA GLU A 228 -17.74 -25.96 -3.76
C GLU A 228 -17.96 -24.55 -4.34
N GLN A 229 -17.40 -24.28 -5.52
CA GLN A 229 -17.54 -23.00 -6.21
C GLN A 229 -18.97 -22.76 -6.71
N ASP A 230 -19.61 -23.77 -7.32
CA ASP A 230 -20.99 -23.68 -7.81
C ASP A 230 -21.97 -23.35 -6.66
N GLU A 231 -21.81 -24.01 -5.51
CA GLU A 231 -22.61 -23.73 -4.31
C GLU A 231 -22.41 -22.29 -3.81
N PHE A 232 -21.17 -21.82 -3.82
CA PHE A 232 -20.83 -20.45 -3.41
C PHE A 232 -21.44 -19.40 -4.34
N GLU A 233 -21.31 -19.58 -5.66
CA GLU A 233 -21.87 -18.66 -6.66
C GLU A 233 -23.40 -18.57 -6.56
N GLU A 234 -24.07 -19.68 -6.27
CA GLU A 234 -25.51 -19.68 -6.10
C GLU A 234 -25.95 -18.92 -4.84
N GLN A 235 -25.25 -19.10 -3.72
CA GLN A 235 -25.51 -18.32 -2.50
C GLN A 235 -25.28 -16.82 -2.73
N GLU A 236 -24.23 -16.46 -3.46
CA GLU A 236 -23.96 -15.07 -3.80
C GLU A 236 -25.05 -14.47 -4.69
N ARG A 237 -25.51 -15.21 -5.71
CA ARG A 237 -26.62 -14.80 -6.58
C ARG A 237 -27.89 -14.50 -5.79
N ILE A 238 -28.26 -15.38 -4.86
CA ILE A 238 -29.42 -15.20 -3.98
C ILE A 238 -29.24 -13.94 -3.12
N ARG A 239 -28.06 -13.75 -2.53
CA ARG A 239 -27.75 -12.59 -1.67
C ARG A 239 -27.82 -11.26 -2.43
N LEU A 240 -27.33 -11.23 -3.68
CA LEU A 240 -27.39 -10.05 -4.54
C LEU A 240 -28.85 -9.70 -4.87
N GLN A 241 -29.67 -10.69 -5.23
CA GLN A 241 -31.11 -10.49 -5.48
C GLN A 241 -31.85 -9.97 -4.24
N GLU A 242 -31.54 -10.49 -3.05
CA GLU A 242 -32.10 -9.97 -1.79
C GLU A 242 -31.67 -8.52 -1.52
N MET A 243 -30.43 -8.15 -1.85
CA MET A 243 -29.94 -6.80 -1.66
C MET A 243 -30.59 -5.82 -2.63
N GLU A 244 -30.72 -6.20 -3.91
CA GLU A 244 -31.38 -5.41 -4.95
C GLU A 244 -32.85 -5.17 -4.60
N SER A 245 -33.59 -6.22 -4.23
CA SER A 245 -35.00 -6.10 -3.82
C SER A 245 -35.19 -5.21 -2.58
N LYS A 246 -34.31 -5.30 -1.57
CA LYS A 246 -34.33 -4.38 -0.41
C LYS A 246 -34.08 -2.93 -0.81
N LEU A 247 -33.20 -2.72 -1.80
CA LEU A 247 -32.83 -1.39 -2.27
C LEU A 247 -33.95 -0.77 -3.12
N GLU A 248 -34.66 -1.56 -3.90
CA GLU A 248 -35.88 -1.16 -4.60
C GLU A 248 -37.01 -0.79 -3.64
N ALA A 249 -37.32 -1.67 -2.68
CA ALA A 249 -38.35 -1.38 -1.66
C ALA A 249 -38.04 -0.11 -0.86
N LYS A 250 -36.77 0.13 -0.52
CA LYS A 250 -36.34 1.36 0.15
C LYS A 250 -36.59 2.59 -0.73
N LYS A 251 -36.30 2.53 -2.02
CA LYS A 251 -36.53 3.64 -2.96
C LYS A 251 -38.02 3.96 -3.09
N GLU A 252 -38.90 2.96 -3.12
CA GLU A 252 -40.35 3.17 -3.17
C GLU A 252 -40.87 3.89 -1.92
N ILE A 253 -40.44 3.45 -0.73
CA ILE A 253 -40.80 4.09 0.54
C ILE A 253 -40.31 5.54 0.60
N GLU A 254 -39.07 5.81 0.16
CA GLU A 254 -38.53 7.17 0.10
C GLU A 254 -39.31 8.06 -0.88
N ALA A 255 -39.77 7.51 -2.02
CA ALA A 255 -40.59 8.23 -2.98
C ALA A 255 -41.99 8.57 -2.43
N GLU A 256 -42.64 7.63 -1.72
CA GLU A 256 -43.94 7.88 -1.06
C GLU A 256 -43.84 8.93 0.04
N LEU A 257 -42.79 8.87 0.87
CA LEU A 257 -42.51 9.87 1.91
C LEU A 257 -42.28 11.27 1.31
N ALA A 258 -41.54 11.35 0.20
CA ALA A 258 -41.32 12.61 -0.51
C ALA A 258 -42.63 13.17 -1.09
N ALA A 259 -43.49 12.34 -1.67
CA ALA A 259 -44.79 12.76 -2.20
C ALA A 259 -45.73 13.28 -1.11
N HIS A 260 -45.77 12.62 0.06
CA HIS A 260 -46.55 13.07 1.21
C HIS A 260 -46.04 14.39 1.83
N ALA A 261 -44.72 14.63 1.81
CA ALA A 261 -44.14 15.89 2.28
C ALA A 261 -44.48 17.10 1.38
N VAL A 262 -44.64 16.87 0.08
CA VAL A 262 -45.06 17.90 -0.89
C VAL A 262 -46.55 18.25 -0.72
N GLN A 263 -47.42 17.26 -0.49
CA GLN A 263 -48.85 17.53 -0.28
C GLN A 263 -49.17 18.27 1.04
N THR A 264 -48.34 18.10 2.07
CA THR A 264 -48.54 18.77 3.38
C THR A 264 -48.04 20.21 3.42
N THR A 265 -47.24 20.64 2.44
CA THR A 265 -46.77 22.02 2.32
C THR A 265 -47.71 22.91 1.49
N ASP A 266 -48.47 22.33 0.55
CA ASP A 266 -49.43 23.08 -0.30
C ASP A 266 -50.80 23.34 0.38
N GLY A 267 -51.12 22.63 1.47
CA GLY A 267 -52.37 22.79 2.22
C GLY A 267 -52.33 23.83 3.36
N LYS A 268 -51.27 24.65 3.44
CA LYS A 268 -51.06 25.64 4.53
C LYS A 268 -51.01 27.10 4.09
N ASN A 269 -51.39 27.42 2.85
CA ASN A 269 -51.64 28.80 2.41
C ASN A 269 -53.13 29.10 2.31
#